data_AF-A0A9E3QUR3-F1
#
_entry.id   AF-A0A9E3QUR3-F1
#
_cell.length_a   1.000
_cell.length_b   1.000
_cell.length_c   1.000
_cell.angle_alpha   90.00
_cell.angle_beta   90.00
_cell.angle_gamma   90.00
#
_symmetry.space_group_name_H-M   'P 1'
#
loop_
_entity.id
_entity.type
_entity.pdbx_description
1 polymer ?
#
loop_
_entity_poly.entity_id
_entity_poly.type
_entity_poly.pdbx_seq_one_letter_code
_entity_poly.pdbx_strand_id
1 'polypeptide(L)'
;MLTRPAVCSALLSMFTLACAGTGGASGGGSGSAGGGSESSGGGSGATGGGMGSSGGGMGSSGGGSAGGGTGGSGGMSGGGSGSTGGGSGRTVSGTRSATFYSDKAPVVVKADLTSVPVIAWWEADGGFTSASGSGTADGHFSVPGLPTGPVYLRLGAASFIYTPSDTVDLDQAEVGRPGQATVTGTNLTINATGLSGWATYDEVALAVTNNGARVDDLTKVGATKPANGATTASFVISYTGPLIEAAQGDVVRLYQNRVFATPVPNQVAVSAAAVNGLTQINGTPSTVNAVFSPLAMTTVDLDLKVSQFEAWKSDVNPQATVSSSQFVVYGAPAAAAMHGLPGSTPTLLFVPVDPGSADVTGTFSFGNPFPSTSTLVTSRVTAFAVPFTAPGASSPLKHSSLLASITPLAFHPSTSLPTISPPRQLKVNGQALTAPLSGVGQSPVVTWVPPALGTPDRYVLSVLRLVNNGGASAEQLVATIRCKGTVTRVAIPPGVLAAGSSYLLALTASVNGGVDVDQHPFELAAIFDTAEAVAGPITP
;
A
#
# COMPACT_ATOMS: atom_id res chain seq x y z
N MET A 1 22.34 17.99 7.95
CA MET A 1 21.10 18.62 7.45
C MET A 1 20.05 17.52 7.47
N LEU A 2 19.14 17.50 8.44
CA LEU A 2 18.17 16.41 8.60
C LEU A 2 17.07 16.57 7.54
N THR A 3 17.25 15.98 6.36
CA THR A 3 16.14 15.80 5.42
C THR A 3 15.52 14.44 5.71
N ARG A 4 14.22 14.41 6.05
CA ARG A 4 13.48 13.15 6.13
C ARG A 4 13.57 12.43 4.79
N PRO A 5 14.23 11.26 4.69
CA PRO A 5 14.24 10.51 3.44
C PRO A 5 12.82 10.05 3.12
N ALA A 6 12.48 9.93 1.83
CA ALA A 6 11.16 9.46 1.35
C ALA A 6 10.81 8.03 1.80
N VAL A 7 11.71 7.36 2.52
CA VAL A 7 11.65 5.98 3.00
C VAL A 7 10.49 5.73 3.96
N CYS A 8 10.11 6.70 4.81
CA CYS A 8 8.94 6.53 5.68
C CYS A 8 7.63 6.50 4.89
N SER A 9 7.54 7.25 3.79
CA SER A 9 6.43 7.14 2.84
C SER A 9 6.54 5.87 2.02
N ALA A 10 7.74 5.37 1.70
CA ALA A 10 7.92 4.12 0.97
C ALA A 10 7.50 2.87 1.76
N LEU A 11 7.67 2.82 3.08
CA LEU A 11 7.14 1.73 3.91
C LEU A 11 5.60 1.71 3.84
N LEU A 12 4.96 2.88 4.03
CA LEU A 12 3.52 3.03 3.83
C LEU A 12 3.09 2.75 2.39
N SER A 13 3.84 3.17 1.37
CA SER A 13 3.56 2.91 -0.03
C SER A 13 3.85 1.48 -0.45
N MET A 14 4.69 0.70 0.25
CA MET A 14 4.77 -0.75 0.07
C MET A 14 3.50 -1.41 0.63
N PHE A 15 2.96 -0.89 1.74
CA PHE A 15 1.63 -1.28 2.23
C PHE A 15 0.51 -0.80 1.29
N THR A 16 0.61 0.40 0.69
CA THR A 16 -0.39 0.93 -0.26
C THR A 16 -0.25 0.33 -1.65
N LEU A 17 0.94 -0.02 -2.17
CA LEU A 17 1.09 -0.85 -3.39
C LEU A 17 0.61 -2.28 -3.12
N ALA A 18 0.66 -2.74 -1.87
CA ALA A 18 0.03 -3.98 -1.47
C ALA A 18 -1.51 -3.90 -1.40
N CYS A 19 -2.10 -2.71 -1.23
CA CYS A 19 -3.55 -2.50 -1.11
C CYS A 19 -4.22 -1.91 -2.38
N ALA A 20 -3.55 -1.05 -3.12
CA ALA A 20 -4.06 -0.30 -4.28
C ALA A 20 -4.03 -1.12 -5.58
N GLY A 21 -4.64 -2.30 -5.54
CA GLY A 21 -4.98 -3.10 -6.71
C GLY A 21 -6.48 -3.06 -6.95
N THR A 22 -7.04 -1.88 -7.23
CA THR A 22 -8.32 -1.58 -7.93
C THR A 22 -8.93 -0.26 -7.42
N GLY A 23 -8.35 0.87 -7.83
CA GLY A 23 -9.06 2.14 -7.92
C GLY A 23 -9.08 2.53 -9.39
N GLY A 24 -10.26 2.51 -10.02
CA GLY A 24 -10.41 2.80 -11.45
C GLY A 24 -9.77 4.13 -11.84
N ALA A 25 -8.69 4.07 -12.62
CA ALA A 25 -8.09 5.25 -13.24
C ALA A 25 -9.00 5.72 -14.38
N SER A 26 -9.76 6.80 -14.17
CA SER A 26 -10.29 7.59 -15.27
C SER A 26 -9.14 8.36 -15.91
N GLY A 27 -8.80 8.02 -17.15
CA GLY A 27 -7.74 8.66 -17.92
C GLY A 27 -8.02 10.14 -18.18
N GLY A 28 -7.17 11.02 -17.67
CA GLY A 28 -7.10 12.43 -18.06
C GLY A 28 -5.96 12.61 -19.06
N GLY A 29 -6.29 12.64 -20.35
CA GLY A 29 -5.34 12.98 -21.41
C GLY A 29 -4.97 14.46 -21.36
N SER A 30 -3.68 14.76 -21.32
CA SER A 30 -3.12 16.10 -21.45
C SER A 30 -3.23 16.57 -22.91
N GLY A 31 -4.25 17.38 -23.20
CA GLY A 31 -4.38 18.12 -24.46
C GLY A 31 -3.74 19.51 -24.37
N SER A 32 -2.78 19.76 -25.24
CA SER A 32 -2.07 21.02 -25.45
C SER A 32 -3.01 22.19 -25.76
N ALA A 33 -2.78 23.34 -25.14
CA ALA A 33 -3.52 24.58 -25.38
C ALA A 33 -3.01 25.28 -26.65
N GLY A 34 -3.91 25.47 -27.61
CA GLY A 34 -3.80 26.40 -28.74
C GLY A 34 -5.07 27.23 -28.81
N GLY A 35 -4.93 28.56 -28.85
CA GLY A 35 -6.02 29.52 -28.69
C GLY A 35 -6.99 29.63 -29.87
N GLY A 36 -8.13 30.27 -29.61
CA GLY A 36 -9.12 30.64 -30.60
C GLY A 36 -10.38 31.19 -29.95
N SER A 37 -10.81 32.35 -30.43
CA SER A 37 -11.80 33.26 -29.89
C SER A 37 -13.26 32.97 -30.31
N GLU A 38 -14.18 33.68 -29.64
CA GLU A 38 -15.54 34.05 -30.08
C GLU A 38 -16.72 33.06 -29.96
N SER A 39 -17.65 33.40 -29.07
CA SER A 39 -19.00 33.91 -29.40
C SER A 39 -20.12 33.33 -28.55
N SER A 40 -20.98 34.25 -28.15
CA SER A 40 -22.23 34.13 -27.39
C SER A 40 -23.33 33.39 -28.15
N GLY A 41 -24.13 32.59 -27.44
CA GLY A 41 -25.42 32.10 -27.92
C GLY A 41 -26.26 31.53 -26.78
N GLY A 42 -27.33 32.23 -26.40
CA GLY A 42 -28.28 31.81 -25.38
C GLY A 42 -29.25 30.74 -25.86
N GLY A 43 -29.92 30.10 -24.91
CA GLY A 43 -31.01 29.15 -25.18
C GLY A 43 -31.70 28.73 -23.89
N SER A 44 -32.85 29.35 -23.63
CA SER A 44 -33.81 29.04 -22.58
C SER A 44 -34.65 27.81 -22.92
N GLY A 45 -35.15 27.11 -21.90
CA GLY A 45 -36.24 26.15 -22.08
C GLY A 45 -36.38 25.11 -20.96
N ALA A 46 -37.06 25.45 -19.86
CA ALA A 46 -37.55 24.48 -18.89
C ALA A 46 -39.05 24.71 -18.65
N THR A 47 -39.87 23.75 -19.07
CA THR A 47 -41.25 23.54 -18.59
C THR A 47 -41.56 22.05 -18.63
N GLY A 48 -42.34 21.57 -17.65
CA GLY A 48 -43.02 20.27 -17.74
C GLY A 48 -42.90 19.42 -16.49
N GLY A 49 -43.78 19.65 -15.52
CA GLY A 49 -44.01 18.76 -14.38
C GLY A 49 -44.81 17.51 -14.75
N GLY A 50 -44.89 16.58 -13.79
CA GLY A 50 -45.76 15.41 -13.88
C GLY A 50 -45.68 14.55 -12.62
N MET A 51 -46.69 14.70 -11.75
CA MET A 51 -46.97 13.85 -10.59
C MET A 51 -47.66 12.55 -11.00
N GLY A 52 -47.59 11.55 -10.12
CA GLY A 52 -48.50 10.39 -10.04
C GLY A 52 -47.88 9.11 -10.61
N SER A 53 -48.12 7.91 -10.08
CA SER A 53 -48.92 7.46 -8.94
C SER A 53 -48.57 6.00 -8.67
N SER A 54 -48.83 5.60 -7.42
CA SER A 54 -48.99 4.25 -6.85
C SER A 54 -49.55 3.12 -7.73
N GLY A 55 -49.12 1.89 -7.41
CA GLY A 55 -49.78 0.60 -7.70
C GLY A 55 -48.71 -0.47 -7.92
N GLY A 56 -48.48 -1.48 -7.08
CA GLY A 56 -49.44 -2.36 -6.41
C GLY A 56 -49.63 -3.61 -7.27
N GLY A 57 -49.05 -4.75 -6.89
CA GLY A 57 -49.27 -6.00 -7.61
C GLY A 57 -48.35 -7.16 -7.19
N MET A 58 -48.75 -7.87 -6.14
CA MET A 58 -48.30 -9.25 -5.86
C MET A 58 -49.15 -10.24 -6.68
N GLY A 59 -48.53 -11.35 -7.10
CA GLY A 59 -49.21 -12.55 -7.63
C GLY A 59 -48.18 -13.46 -8.33
N SER A 60 -47.74 -14.57 -7.73
CA SER A 60 -48.41 -15.88 -7.64
C SER A 60 -48.16 -16.77 -8.87
N SER A 61 -47.20 -17.69 -8.70
CA SER A 61 -47.17 -19.14 -9.01
C SER A 61 -48.05 -19.78 -10.11
N GLY A 62 -47.43 -20.78 -10.76
CA GLY A 62 -48.04 -21.91 -11.49
C GLY A 62 -47.76 -21.81 -12.99
N GLY A 63 -47.22 -22.79 -13.73
CA GLY A 63 -47.12 -24.24 -13.57
C GLY A 63 -47.44 -24.86 -14.94
N GLY A 64 -46.78 -25.96 -15.35
CA GLY A 64 -47.30 -26.86 -16.38
C GLY A 64 -46.48 -27.07 -17.67
N SER A 65 -45.67 -28.14 -17.64
CA SER A 65 -45.56 -29.26 -18.60
C SER A 65 -45.77 -29.12 -20.13
N ALA A 66 -44.76 -29.66 -20.83
CA ALA A 66 -44.80 -30.70 -21.88
C ALA A 66 -45.12 -30.36 -23.35
N GLY A 67 -44.32 -30.99 -24.22
CA GLY A 67 -44.44 -31.08 -25.69
C GLY A 67 -43.07 -30.79 -26.32
N GLY A 68 -42.28 -31.77 -26.77
CA GLY A 68 -42.62 -32.82 -27.73
C GLY A 68 -42.16 -32.36 -29.12
N GLY A 69 -40.94 -32.70 -29.52
CA GLY A 69 -40.37 -32.30 -30.81
C GLY A 69 -39.19 -33.16 -31.21
N THR A 70 -39.48 -34.21 -31.98
CA THR A 70 -38.54 -35.09 -32.67
C THR A 70 -38.03 -34.46 -33.98
N GLY A 71 -36.77 -34.73 -34.32
CA GLY A 71 -36.32 -34.87 -35.72
C GLY A 71 -35.38 -33.78 -36.23
N GLY A 72 -34.12 -34.15 -36.50
CA GLY A 72 -33.16 -33.28 -37.18
C GLY A 72 -31.75 -33.88 -37.23
N SER A 73 -31.56 -34.87 -38.10
CA SER A 73 -30.28 -35.48 -38.43
C SER A 73 -29.36 -34.56 -39.23
N GLY A 74 -28.05 -34.61 -38.96
CA GLY A 74 -26.99 -34.44 -39.97
C GLY A 74 -26.01 -33.30 -39.72
N GLY A 75 -24.72 -33.64 -39.57
CA GLY A 75 -23.62 -32.68 -39.70
C GLY A 75 -22.40 -33.00 -38.83
N MET A 76 -21.57 -33.94 -39.28
CA MET A 76 -20.23 -34.14 -38.74
C MET A 76 -19.29 -33.02 -39.23
N SER A 77 -18.62 -32.32 -38.31
CA SER A 77 -17.29 -31.75 -38.54
C SER A 77 -16.58 -31.62 -37.18
N GLY A 78 -15.46 -32.32 -37.04
CA GLY A 78 -14.75 -32.53 -35.79
C GLY A 78 -14.19 -31.25 -35.17
N GLY A 79 -14.55 -31.03 -33.90
CA GLY A 79 -13.75 -30.31 -32.92
C GLY A 79 -13.41 -31.29 -31.82
N GLY A 80 -12.13 -31.56 -31.60
CA GLY A 80 -11.65 -32.46 -30.56
C GLY A 80 -12.03 -31.93 -29.18
N SER A 81 -13.18 -32.36 -28.68
CA SER A 81 -13.50 -32.30 -27.26
C SER A 81 -12.63 -33.37 -26.58
N GLY A 82 -11.51 -32.93 -26.02
CA GLY A 82 -10.73 -33.74 -25.09
C GLY A 82 -11.64 -34.12 -23.92
N SER A 83 -11.97 -35.40 -23.85
CA SER A 83 -12.69 -36.05 -22.76
C SER A 83 -12.15 -35.60 -21.40
N THR A 84 -12.93 -34.79 -20.70
CA THR A 84 -12.74 -34.43 -19.30
C THR A 84 -12.96 -35.67 -18.43
N GLY A 85 -11.88 -36.35 -18.07
CA GLY A 85 -11.90 -37.30 -16.97
C GLY A 85 -12.45 -36.59 -15.73
N GLY A 86 -13.62 -37.03 -15.26
CA GLY A 86 -14.39 -36.48 -14.15
C GLY A 86 -13.70 -36.66 -12.80
N GLY A 87 -12.53 -36.06 -12.61
CA GLY A 87 -12.09 -35.64 -11.30
C GLY A 87 -13.01 -34.51 -10.85
N SER A 88 -13.71 -34.70 -9.73
CA SER A 88 -14.43 -33.62 -9.04
C SER A 88 -13.43 -32.52 -8.70
N GLY A 89 -13.24 -31.55 -9.60
CA GLY A 89 -12.37 -30.41 -9.36
C GLY A 89 -12.85 -29.64 -8.13
N ARG A 90 -11.90 -29.13 -7.34
CA ARG A 90 -12.21 -28.31 -6.17
C ARG A 90 -12.72 -26.93 -6.62
N THR A 91 -13.37 -26.22 -5.70
CA THR A 91 -13.81 -24.84 -5.92
C THR A 91 -13.06 -23.95 -4.96
N VAL A 92 -12.36 -22.94 -5.50
CA VAL A 92 -11.79 -21.86 -4.69
C VAL A 92 -12.80 -20.74 -4.62
N SER A 93 -13.17 -20.33 -3.42
CA SER A 93 -14.17 -19.29 -3.16
C SER A 93 -13.69 -18.32 -2.09
N GLY A 94 -14.39 -17.21 -1.91
CA GLY A 94 -13.93 -16.21 -0.95
C GLY A 94 -14.75 -14.94 -0.89
N THR A 95 -14.21 -13.98 -0.15
CA THR A 95 -14.79 -12.64 0.05
C THR A 95 -13.78 -11.56 -0.31
N ARG A 96 -14.30 -10.37 -0.64
CA ARG A 96 -13.54 -9.13 -0.71
C ARG A 96 -14.38 -7.97 -0.18
N SER A 97 -13.86 -7.31 0.83
CA SER A 97 -14.42 -6.12 1.45
C SER A 97 -13.32 -5.15 1.87
N ALA A 98 -13.69 -3.90 2.12
CA ALA A 98 -12.83 -2.90 2.73
C ALA A 98 -13.40 -2.56 4.10
N THR A 99 -12.61 -2.80 5.16
CA THR A 99 -12.92 -2.35 6.52
C THR A 99 -12.25 -1.01 6.75
N PHE A 100 -13.06 0.04 6.84
CA PHE A 100 -12.62 1.41 7.10
C PHE A 100 -12.52 1.64 8.60
N TYR A 101 -11.36 2.09 9.07
CA TYR A 101 -11.16 2.49 10.46
C TYR A 101 -10.93 3.98 10.56
N SER A 102 -11.73 4.61 11.41
CA SER A 102 -11.78 6.06 11.63
C SER A 102 -11.70 6.34 13.14
N ASP A 103 -12.04 7.57 13.54
CA ASP A 103 -12.24 7.90 14.96
C ASP A 103 -13.57 7.29 15.49
N LYS A 104 -14.34 6.57 14.64
CA LYS A 104 -15.59 5.87 14.95
C LYS A 104 -15.41 4.35 14.82
N ALA A 105 -16.47 3.60 15.15
CA ALA A 105 -16.50 2.14 14.95
C ALA A 105 -16.16 1.76 13.50
N PRO A 106 -15.44 0.65 13.26
CA PRO A 106 -15.09 0.22 11.92
C PRO A 106 -16.32 0.01 11.04
N VAL A 107 -16.21 0.38 9.76
CA VAL A 107 -17.29 0.22 8.77
C VAL A 107 -16.81 -0.71 7.66
N VAL A 108 -17.53 -1.81 7.44
CA VAL A 108 -17.23 -2.77 6.38
C VAL A 108 -18.03 -2.43 5.12
N VAL A 109 -17.34 -2.25 4.00
CA VAL A 109 -17.95 -2.04 2.68
C VAL A 109 -17.59 -3.23 1.79
N LYS A 110 -18.60 -3.96 1.32
CA LYS A 110 -18.41 -5.07 0.39
C LYS A 110 -18.00 -4.53 -0.99
N ALA A 111 -17.03 -5.20 -1.62
CA ALA A 111 -16.62 -4.84 -2.97
C ALA A 111 -17.64 -5.38 -3.99
N ASP A 112 -18.03 -4.58 -4.98
CA ASP A 112 -18.79 -5.10 -6.12
C ASP A 112 -17.85 -5.83 -7.08
N LEU A 113 -17.98 -7.16 -7.14
CA LEU A 113 -17.14 -8.02 -7.98
C LEU A 113 -17.83 -8.43 -9.29
N THR A 114 -19.03 -7.92 -9.59
CA THR A 114 -19.79 -8.34 -10.79
C THR A 114 -19.08 -8.02 -12.11
N SER A 115 -18.21 -7.01 -12.12
CA SER A 115 -17.40 -6.60 -13.28
C SER A 115 -15.91 -6.93 -13.15
N VAL A 116 -15.49 -7.55 -12.04
CA VAL A 116 -14.09 -7.85 -11.76
C VAL A 116 -13.76 -9.25 -12.30
N PRO A 117 -12.79 -9.40 -13.23
CA PRO A 117 -12.36 -10.71 -13.67
C PRO A 117 -11.78 -11.51 -12.50
N VAL A 118 -12.33 -12.70 -12.27
CA VAL A 118 -11.85 -13.69 -11.30
C VAL A 118 -11.27 -14.85 -12.10
N ILE A 119 -9.97 -15.08 -11.99
CA ILE A 119 -9.28 -16.13 -12.75
C ILE A 119 -8.31 -16.85 -11.80
N ALA A 120 -8.22 -18.16 -11.93
CA ALA A 120 -7.17 -18.95 -11.31
C ALA A 120 -6.32 -19.63 -12.39
N TRP A 121 -5.00 -19.62 -12.19
CA TRP A 121 -4.06 -20.40 -13.01
C TRP A 121 -3.39 -21.49 -12.18
N TRP A 122 -2.96 -22.57 -12.83
CA TRP A 122 -2.11 -23.59 -12.23
C TRP A 122 -1.14 -24.16 -13.27
N GLU A 123 -0.02 -24.69 -12.79
CA GLU A 123 0.97 -25.35 -13.65
C GLU A 123 0.43 -26.74 -14.07
N ALA A 124 0.38 -27.02 -15.37
CA ALA A 124 -0.02 -28.31 -15.95
C ALA A 124 0.71 -28.54 -17.29
N ASP A 125 1.12 -29.78 -17.56
CA ASP A 125 1.77 -30.19 -18.83
C ASP A 125 2.96 -29.31 -19.27
N GLY A 126 3.73 -28.80 -18.31
CA GLY A 126 4.88 -27.92 -18.58
C GLY A 126 4.51 -26.47 -18.95
N GLY A 127 3.24 -26.09 -18.80
CA GLY A 127 2.75 -24.73 -18.99
C GLY A 127 1.73 -24.34 -17.93
N PHE A 128 0.88 -23.35 -18.25
CA PHE A 128 -0.21 -22.89 -17.40
C PHE A 128 -1.57 -23.23 -18.00
N THR A 129 -2.45 -23.78 -17.18
CA THR A 129 -3.89 -23.85 -17.46
C THR A 129 -4.63 -22.85 -16.57
N SER A 130 -5.83 -22.44 -16.98
CA SER A 130 -6.64 -21.48 -16.23
C SER A 130 -8.12 -21.84 -16.21
N ALA A 131 -8.80 -21.42 -15.15
CA ALA A 131 -10.25 -21.46 -15.03
C ALA A 131 -10.78 -20.07 -14.67
N SER A 132 -11.91 -19.70 -15.27
CA SER A 132 -12.60 -18.45 -14.94
C SER A 132 -13.60 -18.69 -13.81
N GLY A 133 -13.70 -17.72 -12.92
CA GLY A 133 -14.70 -17.66 -11.87
C GLY A 133 -15.77 -16.63 -12.13
N SER A 134 -16.56 -16.39 -11.10
CA SER A 134 -17.57 -15.32 -11.05
C SER A 134 -17.46 -14.57 -9.73
N GLY A 135 -17.89 -13.31 -9.75
CA GLY A 135 -18.00 -12.44 -8.58
C GLY A 135 -19.42 -11.90 -8.44
N THR A 136 -19.80 -11.50 -7.23
CA THR A 136 -21.12 -10.96 -6.90
C THR A 136 -21.02 -9.54 -6.34
N ALA A 137 -22.15 -8.84 -6.27
CA ALA A 137 -22.20 -7.45 -5.79
C ALA A 137 -21.98 -7.32 -4.27
N ASP A 138 -22.12 -8.41 -3.52
CA ASP A 138 -21.89 -8.51 -2.08
C ASP A 138 -20.46 -8.96 -1.72
N GLY A 139 -19.55 -8.98 -2.70
CA GLY A 139 -18.13 -9.23 -2.48
C GLY A 139 -17.73 -10.69 -2.44
N HIS A 140 -18.61 -11.63 -2.80
CA HIS A 140 -18.24 -13.04 -2.91
C HIS A 140 -17.67 -13.36 -4.29
N PHE A 141 -16.77 -14.35 -4.35
CA PHE A 141 -16.29 -14.91 -5.61
C PHE A 141 -16.16 -16.44 -5.52
N SER A 142 -16.13 -17.09 -6.70
CA SER A 142 -15.96 -18.54 -6.81
C SER A 142 -15.33 -18.93 -8.15
N VAL A 143 -14.38 -19.88 -8.13
CA VAL A 143 -13.71 -20.49 -9.28
C VAL A 143 -13.83 -22.02 -9.17
N PRO A 144 -14.76 -22.65 -9.89
CA PRO A 144 -14.95 -24.10 -9.85
C PRO A 144 -13.98 -24.84 -10.78
N GLY A 145 -13.89 -26.17 -10.61
CA GLY A 145 -13.19 -27.06 -11.55
C GLY A 145 -11.67 -27.01 -11.47
N LEU A 146 -11.12 -26.61 -10.31
CA LEU A 146 -9.69 -26.50 -10.09
C LEU A 146 -9.07 -27.84 -9.67
N PRO A 147 -7.78 -28.10 -9.98
CA PRO A 147 -7.09 -29.28 -9.49
C PRO A 147 -6.84 -29.19 -7.98
N THR A 148 -6.52 -30.33 -7.38
CA THR A 148 -5.95 -30.37 -6.02
C THR A 148 -4.58 -29.68 -6.01
N GLY A 149 -4.32 -28.88 -4.98
CA GLY A 149 -3.05 -28.19 -4.81
C GLY A 149 -3.14 -26.68 -5.04
N PRO A 150 -1.99 -26.00 -5.04
CA PRO A 150 -1.94 -24.55 -5.09
C PRO A 150 -2.31 -24.01 -6.48
N VAL A 151 -3.02 -22.89 -6.48
CA VAL A 151 -3.38 -22.13 -7.68
C VAL A 151 -2.94 -20.68 -7.50
N TYR A 152 -2.77 -19.98 -8.62
CA TYR A 152 -2.58 -18.54 -8.69
C TYR A 152 -3.94 -17.87 -8.88
N LEU A 153 -4.60 -17.51 -7.78
CA LEU A 153 -5.85 -16.75 -7.81
C LEU A 153 -5.57 -15.27 -8.10
N ARG A 154 -6.36 -14.66 -8.99
CA ARG A 154 -6.32 -13.22 -9.26
C ARG A 154 -7.72 -12.65 -9.35
N LEU A 155 -7.90 -11.53 -8.67
CA LEU A 155 -9.07 -10.66 -8.80
C LEU A 155 -8.58 -9.32 -9.35
N GLY A 156 -9.06 -8.91 -10.53
CA GLY A 156 -8.65 -7.64 -11.14
C GLY A 156 -7.25 -7.66 -11.76
N ALA A 157 -6.44 -6.63 -11.52
CA ALA A 157 -5.14 -6.45 -12.18
C ALA A 157 -3.96 -6.63 -11.21
N ALA A 158 -2.88 -7.26 -11.70
CA ALA A 158 -1.53 -7.26 -11.10
C ALA A 158 -1.32 -7.88 -9.70
N SER A 159 -2.32 -8.49 -9.06
CA SER A 159 -2.15 -9.21 -7.79
C SER A 159 -2.53 -10.68 -7.91
N PHE A 160 -1.60 -11.57 -7.59
CA PHE A 160 -1.79 -13.01 -7.57
C PHE A 160 -1.61 -13.55 -6.14
N ILE A 161 -2.51 -14.42 -5.73
CA ILE A 161 -2.43 -15.19 -4.48
C ILE A 161 -2.13 -16.63 -4.87
N TYR A 162 -0.95 -17.12 -4.49
CA TYR A 162 -0.57 -18.51 -4.65
C TYR A 162 -0.98 -19.28 -3.39
N THR A 163 -2.09 -20.01 -3.47
CA THR A 163 -2.73 -20.63 -2.30
C THR A 163 -3.28 -22.02 -2.60
N PRO A 164 -3.10 -23.00 -1.70
CA PRO A 164 -3.78 -24.29 -1.75
C PRO A 164 -5.20 -24.26 -1.16
N SER A 165 -5.61 -23.18 -0.48
CA SER A 165 -6.90 -23.09 0.22
C SER A 165 -8.09 -23.09 -0.73
N ASP A 166 -9.20 -23.69 -0.30
CA ASP A 166 -10.51 -23.63 -0.98
C ASP A 166 -11.29 -22.35 -0.63
N THR A 167 -10.92 -21.69 0.47
CA THR A 167 -11.54 -20.45 0.96
C THR A 167 -10.47 -19.39 1.18
N VAL A 168 -10.67 -18.20 0.61
CA VAL A 168 -9.73 -17.08 0.74
C VAL A 168 -10.50 -15.80 1.05
N ASP A 169 -10.09 -15.12 2.10
CA ASP A 169 -10.55 -13.80 2.48
C ASP A 169 -9.58 -12.73 1.97
N LEU A 170 -10.05 -11.96 0.99
CA LEU A 170 -9.29 -10.89 0.35
C LEU A 170 -9.66 -9.51 0.91
N ASP A 171 -10.25 -9.48 2.11
CA ASP A 171 -10.62 -8.26 2.78
C ASP A 171 -9.38 -7.39 3.09
N GLN A 172 -9.58 -6.08 3.02
CA GLN A 172 -8.53 -5.07 3.21
C GLN A 172 -8.94 -4.11 4.33
N ALA A 173 -7.94 -3.58 5.03
CA ALA A 173 -8.12 -2.54 6.02
C ALA A 173 -7.72 -1.19 5.42
N GLU A 174 -8.59 -0.19 5.56
CA GLU A 174 -8.40 1.16 5.03
C GLU A 174 -8.50 2.17 6.18
N VAL A 175 -7.69 3.24 6.15
CA VAL A 175 -7.84 4.34 7.11
C VAL A 175 -8.80 5.40 6.59
N GLY A 176 -9.61 5.91 7.50
CA GLY A 176 -10.61 6.91 7.25
C GLY A 176 -12.01 6.31 7.23
N ARG A 177 -12.87 6.88 6.39
CA ARG A 177 -14.29 6.54 6.28
C ARG A 177 -14.65 6.29 4.82
N PRO A 178 -15.67 5.47 4.52
CA PRO A 178 -16.09 5.25 3.13
C PRO A 178 -16.71 6.50 2.50
N GLY A 179 -16.76 6.52 1.17
CA GLY A 179 -17.49 7.55 0.40
C GLY A 179 -16.82 8.94 0.40
N GLN A 180 -15.52 9.00 0.65
CA GLN A 180 -14.76 10.25 0.65
C GLN A 180 -14.70 10.88 -0.75
N ALA A 181 -14.99 12.17 -0.82
CA ALA A 181 -14.73 12.96 -2.01
C ALA A 181 -13.27 13.44 -2.04
N THR A 182 -12.60 13.23 -3.16
CA THR A 182 -11.25 13.75 -3.39
C THR A 182 -11.29 15.22 -3.72
N VAL A 183 -10.32 15.96 -3.18
CA VAL A 183 -10.12 17.37 -3.46
C VAL A 183 -9.32 17.56 -4.75
N THR A 184 -9.73 18.49 -5.60
CA THR A 184 -8.93 18.94 -6.75
C THR A 184 -8.66 20.43 -6.61
N GLY A 185 -7.41 20.80 -6.29
CA GLY A 185 -6.96 22.19 -6.30
C GLY A 185 -7.59 23.10 -5.24
N THR A 186 -7.64 22.67 -3.98
CA THR A 186 -8.15 23.50 -2.87
C THR A 186 -7.03 23.98 -1.97
N ASN A 187 -6.99 25.28 -1.70
CA ASN A 187 -6.05 25.85 -0.74
C ASN A 187 -6.61 25.78 0.68
N LEU A 188 -5.77 25.38 1.64
CA LEU A 188 -6.06 25.46 3.07
C LEU A 188 -5.09 26.44 3.72
N THR A 189 -5.64 27.49 4.34
CA THR A 189 -4.90 28.45 5.14
C THR A 189 -5.03 28.08 6.62
N ILE A 190 -3.90 27.90 7.30
CA ILE A 190 -3.82 27.59 8.73
C ILE A 190 -3.15 28.76 9.43
N ASN A 191 -3.93 29.53 10.18
CA ASN A 191 -3.41 30.59 11.05
C ASN A 191 -3.04 29.99 12.40
N ALA A 192 -1.76 29.73 12.61
CA ALA A 192 -1.22 29.13 13.81
C ALA A 192 -0.81 30.20 14.83
N THR A 193 -1.20 30.01 16.08
CA THR A 193 -0.72 30.76 17.24
C THR A 193 -0.27 29.79 18.34
N GLY A 194 0.52 30.27 19.30
CA GLY A 194 0.99 29.42 20.41
C GLY A 194 2.03 28.37 20.01
N LEU A 195 2.66 28.53 18.84
CA LEU A 195 3.79 27.69 18.46
C LEU A 195 4.91 27.86 19.49
N SER A 196 5.64 26.77 19.75
CA SER A 196 6.98 26.90 20.32
C SER A 196 7.82 27.75 19.37
N GLY A 197 8.69 28.61 19.91
CA GLY A 197 9.52 29.51 19.08
C GLY A 197 10.22 28.74 17.96
N TRP A 198 9.87 29.08 16.72
CA TRP A 198 10.26 28.33 15.53
C TRP A 198 11.77 28.22 15.38
N ALA A 199 12.26 27.06 14.97
CA ALA A 199 13.65 26.85 14.58
C ALA A 199 13.76 26.38 13.12
N THR A 200 14.96 26.53 12.54
CA THR A 200 15.24 26.29 11.12
C THR A 200 14.74 24.94 10.57
N TYR A 201 14.74 23.90 11.41
CA TYR A 201 14.37 22.53 11.05
C TYR A 201 13.06 22.07 11.68
N ASP A 202 12.29 22.99 12.26
CA ASP A 202 10.96 22.67 12.74
C ASP A 202 10.02 22.41 11.55
N GLU A 203 9.02 21.57 11.79
CA GLU A 203 7.99 21.21 10.81
C GLU A 203 6.62 21.31 11.49
N VAL A 204 5.59 21.59 10.70
CA VAL A 204 4.20 21.35 11.12
C VAL A 204 3.65 20.22 10.29
N ALA A 205 3.06 19.23 10.94
CA ALA A 205 2.33 18.15 10.30
C ALA A 205 0.83 18.32 10.51
N LEU A 206 0.03 17.76 9.59
CA LEU A 206 -1.43 17.74 9.63
C LEU A 206 -1.92 16.31 9.55
N ALA A 207 -2.93 15.97 10.35
CA ALA A 207 -3.73 14.77 10.13
C ALA A 207 -5.19 14.93 10.49
N VAL A 208 -6.02 14.20 9.77
CA VAL A 208 -7.45 14.06 9.99
C VAL A 208 -7.73 12.56 9.98
N THR A 209 -7.53 11.90 11.12
CA THR A 209 -7.59 10.43 11.23
C THR A 209 -8.95 9.87 10.81
N ASN A 210 -10.04 10.61 11.06
CA ASN A 210 -11.39 10.21 10.67
C ASN A 210 -11.60 10.12 9.15
N ASN A 211 -10.88 10.93 8.36
CA ASN A 211 -10.92 10.85 6.90
C ASN A 211 -9.60 10.36 6.27
N GLY A 212 -8.61 9.98 7.07
CA GLY A 212 -7.31 9.49 6.61
C GLY A 212 -6.38 10.53 5.97
N ALA A 213 -6.74 11.81 5.93
CA ALA A 213 -5.84 12.82 5.39
C ALA A 213 -4.60 13.00 6.27
N ARG A 214 -3.43 13.12 5.63
CA ARG A 214 -2.15 13.28 6.31
C ARG A 214 -1.18 14.12 5.47
N VAL A 215 -0.44 14.99 6.15
CA VAL A 215 0.72 15.72 5.62
C VAL A 215 1.80 15.73 6.69
N ASP A 216 2.97 15.16 6.40
CA ASP A 216 4.06 15.08 7.39
C ASP A 216 4.81 16.39 7.63
N ASP A 217 4.79 17.28 6.63
CA ASP A 217 5.44 18.59 6.65
C ASP A 217 4.69 19.52 5.68
N LEU A 218 4.03 20.55 6.21
CA LEU A 218 3.27 21.52 5.43
C LEU A 218 4.12 22.24 4.38
N THR A 219 5.44 22.35 4.57
CA THR A 219 6.32 23.02 3.60
C THR A 219 6.50 22.22 2.32
N LYS A 220 6.31 20.89 2.37
CA LYS A 220 6.34 20.01 1.18
C LYS A 220 5.11 20.15 0.29
N VAL A 221 4.07 20.79 0.78
CA VAL A 221 2.81 21.04 0.06
C VAL A 221 2.54 22.54 -0.12
N GLY A 222 3.61 23.34 -0.12
CA GLY A 222 3.58 24.75 -0.54
C GLY A 222 3.66 25.79 0.59
N ALA A 223 3.62 25.39 1.86
CA ALA A 223 3.72 26.37 2.94
C ALA A 223 5.12 26.98 3.06
N THR A 224 5.16 28.27 3.38
CA THR A 224 6.41 28.98 3.69
C THR A 224 6.83 28.72 5.13
N LYS A 225 8.14 28.63 5.37
CA LYS A 225 8.68 28.49 6.73
C LYS A 225 8.54 29.79 7.52
N PRO A 226 8.07 29.74 8.78
CA PRO A 226 8.13 30.88 9.70
C PRO A 226 9.56 31.35 9.98
N ALA A 227 9.69 32.60 10.40
CA ALA A 227 10.98 33.14 10.87
C ALA A 227 11.40 32.47 12.18
N ASN A 228 12.72 32.33 12.39
CA ASN A 228 13.24 31.78 13.65
C ASN A 228 12.77 32.61 14.86
N GLY A 229 12.32 31.93 15.91
CA GLY A 229 11.72 32.51 17.11
C GLY A 229 10.22 32.83 16.99
N ALA A 230 9.62 32.75 15.80
CA ALA A 230 8.19 33.03 15.63
C ALA A 230 7.32 32.05 16.44
N THR A 231 6.32 32.58 17.12
CA THR A 231 5.30 31.82 17.86
C THR A 231 3.92 31.85 17.16
N THR A 232 3.86 32.53 16.02
CA THR A 232 2.68 32.66 15.16
C THR A 232 3.08 32.52 13.70
N ALA A 233 2.22 31.92 12.88
CA ALA A 233 2.46 31.75 11.45
C ALA A 233 1.15 31.62 10.66
N SER A 234 1.19 31.90 9.36
CA SER A 234 0.11 31.55 8.43
C SER A 234 0.67 30.58 7.39
N PHE A 235 0.20 29.33 7.41
CA PHE A 235 0.58 28.31 6.45
C PHE A 235 -0.49 28.22 5.37
N VAL A 236 -0.13 28.45 4.12
CA VAL A 236 -1.01 28.22 2.96
C VAL A 236 -0.51 26.98 2.24
N ILE A 237 -1.35 25.96 2.12
CA ILE A 237 -1.00 24.70 1.46
C ILE A 237 -1.95 24.40 0.30
N SER A 238 -1.42 23.72 -0.71
CA SER A 238 -2.21 23.05 -1.74
C SER A 238 -2.68 21.71 -1.18
N TYR A 239 -3.90 21.67 -0.63
CA TYR A 239 -4.44 20.48 0.02
C TYR A 239 -4.95 19.48 -1.03
N THR A 240 -4.46 18.23 -0.93
CA THR A 240 -4.79 17.13 -1.86
C THR A 240 -5.42 15.92 -1.19
N GLY A 241 -5.71 16.00 0.11
CA GLY A 241 -6.38 14.93 0.85
C GLY A 241 -7.89 14.86 0.57
N PRO A 242 -8.59 13.88 1.18
CA PRO A 242 -10.06 13.85 1.21
C PRO A 242 -10.66 15.13 1.80
N LEU A 243 -11.84 15.56 1.32
CA LEU A 243 -12.53 16.72 1.90
C LEU A 243 -12.73 16.55 3.41
N ILE A 244 -12.43 17.62 4.15
CA ILE A 244 -12.68 17.70 5.59
C ILE A 244 -14.15 18.10 5.79
N GLU A 245 -14.92 17.29 6.49
CA GLU A 245 -16.35 17.47 6.74
C GLU A 245 -16.67 17.45 8.24
N ALA A 246 -16.98 18.61 8.82
CA ALA A 246 -17.29 18.70 10.25
C ALA A 246 -18.48 17.83 10.68
N ALA A 247 -19.50 17.71 9.82
CA ALA A 247 -20.68 16.89 10.08
C ALA A 247 -20.34 15.39 10.20
N GLN A 248 -19.23 14.95 9.61
CA GLN A 248 -18.75 13.57 9.71
C GLN A 248 -17.84 13.33 10.91
N GLY A 249 -17.57 14.37 11.71
CA GLY A 249 -16.67 14.33 12.86
C GLY A 249 -15.21 14.51 12.49
N ASP A 250 -14.90 15.06 11.30
CA ASP A 250 -13.51 15.31 10.91
C ASP A 250 -12.88 16.41 11.80
N VAL A 251 -11.73 16.09 12.38
CA VAL A 251 -10.94 17.01 13.23
C VAL A 251 -9.56 17.19 12.63
N VAL A 252 -9.18 18.44 12.36
CA VAL A 252 -7.83 18.76 11.89
C VAL A 252 -6.90 18.81 13.09
N ARG A 253 -6.00 17.83 13.17
CA ARG A 253 -4.95 17.80 14.18
C ARG A 253 -3.65 18.26 13.56
N LEU A 254 -2.98 19.19 14.23
CA LEU A 254 -1.71 19.76 13.82
C LEU A 254 -0.65 19.50 14.89
N TYR A 255 0.57 19.24 14.45
CA TYR A 255 1.69 18.91 15.33
C TYR A 255 2.90 19.74 14.94
N GLN A 256 3.48 20.46 15.90
CA GLN A 256 4.78 21.09 15.69
C GLN A 256 5.87 20.11 16.12
N ASN A 257 6.69 19.73 15.16
CA ASN A 257 7.84 18.87 15.36
C ASN A 257 9.11 19.73 15.43
N ARG A 258 9.92 19.55 16.47
CA ARG A 258 11.20 20.26 16.67
C ARG A 258 12.38 19.32 16.65
N VAL A 259 13.52 19.82 16.20
CA VAL A 259 14.77 19.06 16.16
C VAL A 259 15.59 19.30 17.43
N PHE A 260 16.03 18.21 18.05
CA PHE A 260 16.95 18.18 19.18
C PHE A 260 18.26 17.50 18.77
N ALA A 261 19.38 17.91 19.37
CA ALA A 261 20.71 17.36 19.04
C ALA A 261 21.09 16.13 19.88
N THR A 262 20.44 15.92 21.03
CA THR A 262 20.81 14.90 22.02
C THR A 262 19.65 13.91 22.26
N PRO A 263 19.95 12.63 22.58
CA PRO A 263 21.28 12.01 22.67
C PRO A 263 21.97 11.84 21.30
N VAL A 264 21.20 11.80 20.23
CA VAL A 264 21.61 12.00 18.83
C VAL A 264 20.59 12.92 18.16
N PRO A 265 20.85 13.50 16.97
CA PRO A 265 19.86 14.31 16.28
C PRO A 265 18.53 13.56 16.14
N ASN A 266 17.46 14.15 16.67
CA ASN A 266 16.12 13.59 16.64
C ASN A 266 15.09 14.69 16.44
N GLN A 267 13.89 14.33 16.01
CA GLN A 267 12.78 15.25 15.81
C GLN A 267 11.56 14.76 16.58
N VAL A 268 10.90 15.68 17.26
CA VAL A 268 9.93 15.37 18.30
C VAL A 268 8.73 16.30 18.23
N ALA A 269 7.52 15.75 18.36
CA ALA A 269 6.31 16.54 18.58
C ALA A 269 6.35 17.22 19.95
N VAL A 270 6.32 18.56 19.99
CA VAL A 270 6.40 19.34 21.24
C VAL A 270 5.13 20.14 21.55
N SER A 271 4.34 20.44 20.54
CA SER A 271 3.07 21.16 20.69
C SER A 271 2.08 20.66 19.65
N ALA A 272 0.80 20.76 19.95
CA ALA A 272 -0.26 20.38 19.03
C ALA A 272 -1.46 21.32 19.12
N ALA A 273 -2.27 21.32 18.07
CA ALA A 273 -3.57 21.97 18.00
C ALA A 273 -4.61 21.01 17.42
N ALA A 274 -5.86 21.16 17.83
CA ALA A 274 -7.00 20.49 17.22
C ALA A 274 -8.02 21.54 16.78
N VAL A 275 -8.42 21.50 15.51
CA VAL A 275 -9.44 22.38 14.94
C VAL A 275 -10.65 21.55 14.59
N ASN A 276 -11.77 21.88 15.23
CA ASN A 276 -13.08 21.30 14.96
C ASN A 276 -13.89 22.24 14.05
N GLY A 277 -14.92 21.71 13.39
CA GLY A 277 -15.90 22.54 12.68
C GLY A 277 -15.49 22.98 11.26
N LEU A 278 -14.31 22.59 10.76
CA LEU A 278 -13.95 22.84 9.38
C LEU A 278 -14.80 21.98 8.44
N THR A 279 -15.47 22.61 7.48
CA THR A 279 -16.07 21.93 6.33
C THR A 279 -15.53 22.57 5.06
N GLN A 280 -14.81 21.79 4.26
CA GLN A 280 -14.25 22.25 2.99
C GLN A 280 -15.27 22.10 1.86
N ILE A 281 -15.19 23.01 0.89
CA ILE A 281 -15.90 22.92 -0.38
C ILE A 281 -14.85 22.74 -1.47
N ASN A 282 -15.01 21.75 -2.34
CA ASN A 282 -14.04 21.46 -3.38
C ASN A 282 -13.80 22.69 -4.29
N GLY A 283 -12.53 22.99 -4.56
CA GLY A 283 -12.09 24.14 -5.35
C GLY A 283 -12.20 25.49 -4.65
N THR A 284 -12.70 25.54 -3.39
CA THR A 284 -12.87 26.80 -2.65
C THR A 284 -11.87 26.90 -1.51
N PRO A 285 -11.03 27.96 -1.46
CA PRO A 285 -10.09 28.15 -0.35
C PRO A 285 -10.78 28.13 1.01
N SER A 286 -10.17 27.45 1.98
CA SER A 286 -10.67 27.36 3.35
C SER A 286 -9.64 27.92 4.33
N THR A 287 -10.08 28.47 5.45
CA THR A 287 -9.19 29.01 6.49
C THR A 287 -9.56 28.45 7.86
N VAL A 288 -8.54 28.10 8.65
CA VAL A 288 -8.69 27.67 10.05
C VAL A 288 -7.75 28.44 10.96
N ASN A 289 -8.18 28.66 12.20
CA ASN A 289 -7.33 29.18 13.27
C ASN A 289 -6.95 28.02 14.19
N ALA A 290 -5.66 27.83 14.42
CA ALA A 290 -5.11 26.75 15.22
C ALA A 290 -4.31 27.32 16.40
N VAL A 291 -4.75 27.02 17.62
CA VAL A 291 -4.05 27.42 18.84
C VAL A 291 -3.26 26.23 19.35
N PHE A 292 -1.94 26.30 19.25
CA PHE A 292 -1.04 25.26 19.72
C PHE A 292 -0.88 25.34 21.24
N SER A 293 -0.83 24.17 21.85
CA SER A 293 -0.53 24.00 23.28
C SER A 293 0.63 23.04 23.46
N PRO A 294 1.49 23.23 24.48
CA PRO A 294 2.57 22.30 24.78
C PRO A 294 2.05 20.89 25.08
N LEU A 295 2.75 19.88 24.58
CA LEU A 295 2.43 18.47 24.85
C LEU A 295 3.10 17.97 26.12
N ALA A 296 2.42 17.08 26.83
CA ALA A 296 3.05 16.28 27.87
C ALA A 296 4.04 15.30 27.24
N MET A 297 5.29 15.32 27.72
CA MET A 297 6.36 14.48 27.19
C MET A 297 6.34 13.09 27.83
N THR A 298 6.48 12.07 27.00
CA THR A 298 6.64 10.65 27.36
C THR A 298 8.03 10.20 26.94
N THR A 299 8.62 9.22 27.63
CA THR A 299 9.95 8.70 27.31
C THR A 299 9.91 7.32 26.66
N VAL A 300 10.93 7.03 25.85
CA VAL A 300 11.24 5.68 25.36
C VAL A 300 12.75 5.48 25.43
N ASP A 301 13.17 4.33 25.96
CA ASP A 301 14.56 3.90 25.95
C ASP A 301 14.83 3.13 24.67
N LEU A 302 15.88 3.52 23.96
CA LEU A 302 16.29 2.88 22.71
C LEU A 302 17.70 2.32 22.86
N ASP A 303 17.89 1.09 22.39
CA ASP A 303 19.19 0.50 22.06
C ASP A 303 19.11 -0.06 20.63
N LEU A 304 19.38 0.80 19.66
CA LEU A 304 19.28 0.51 18.23
C LEU A 304 20.62 -0.03 17.72
N LYS A 305 20.67 -1.32 17.39
CA LYS A 305 21.87 -1.97 16.84
C LYS A 305 22.03 -1.72 15.35
N VAL A 306 22.31 -0.47 14.97
CA VAL A 306 22.44 0.00 13.57
C VAL A 306 23.32 -0.93 12.75
N SER A 307 24.50 -1.27 13.28
CA SER A 307 25.48 -2.15 12.63
C SER A 307 24.92 -3.53 12.27
N GLN A 308 24.03 -4.08 13.10
CA GLN A 308 23.42 -5.40 12.89
C GLN A 308 22.36 -5.38 11.78
N PHE A 309 21.67 -4.27 11.58
CA PHE A 309 20.75 -4.11 10.44
C PHE A 309 21.53 -3.91 9.13
N GLU A 310 22.57 -3.08 9.15
CA GLU A 310 23.37 -2.80 7.95
C GLU A 310 24.19 -4.01 7.47
N ALA A 311 24.50 -4.95 8.35
CA ALA A 311 25.22 -6.18 8.02
C ALA A 311 24.52 -7.03 6.94
N TRP A 312 23.19 -6.92 6.79
CA TRP A 312 22.41 -7.66 5.79
C TRP A 312 22.49 -7.09 4.37
N LYS A 313 23.25 -6.00 4.15
CA LYS A 313 23.39 -5.34 2.85
C LYS A 313 23.72 -6.28 1.70
N SER A 314 24.66 -7.21 1.88
CA SER A 314 25.06 -8.15 0.82
C SER A 314 23.97 -9.17 0.47
N ASP A 315 23.10 -9.48 1.41
CA ASP A 315 21.97 -10.41 1.21
C ASP A 315 20.80 -9.72 0.49
N VAL A 316 20.68 -8.39 0.62
CA VAL A 316 19.74 -7.58 -0.19
C VAL A 316 20.14 -7.63 -1.66
N ASN A 317 21.38 -7.24 -1.96
CA ASN A 317 22.00 -7.31 -3.28
C ASN A 317 23.52 -7.05 -3.16
N PRO A 318 24.41 -7.70 -3.94
CA PRO A 318 25.85 -7.43 -3.91
C PRO A 318 26.25 -5.97 -4.18
N GLN A 319 25.43 -5.21 -4.93
CA GLN A 319 25.63 -3.79 -5.22
C GLN A 319 24.87 -2.85 -4.28
N ALA A 320 24.19 -3.39 -3.26
CA ALA A 320 23.43 -2.58 -2.32
C ALA A 320 24.33 -1.62 -1.55
N THR A 321 23.82 -0.42 -1.32
CA THR A 321 24.38 0.59 -0.42
C THR A 321 23.35 0.93 0.65
N VAL A 322 23.76 1.20 1.88
CA VAL A 322 22.83 1.68 2.90
C VAL A 322 22.45 3.11 2.55
N SER A 323 21.16 3.37 2.39
CA SER A 323 20.65 4.70 2.01
C SER A 323 20.22 5.52 3.22
N SER A 324 19.60 4.86 4.20
CA SER A 324 19.18 5.49 5.46
C SER A 324 18.86 4.44 6.51
N SER A 325 18.93 4.85 7.77
CA SER A 325 18.39 4.08 8.89
C SER A 325 17.61 5.02 9.80
N GLN A 326 16.49 4.56 10.36
CA GLN A 326 15.63 5.41 11.17
C GLN A 326 14.84 4.61 12.20
N PHE A 327 14.47 5.27 13.29
CA PHE A 327 13.46 4.81 14.24
C PHE A 327 12.35 5.87 14.33
N VAL A 328 11.11 5.41 14.38
CA VAL A 328 9.93 6.27 14.33
C VAL A 328 8.93 5.83 15.38
N VAL A 329 8.34 6.77 16.12
CA VAL A 329 7.11 6.56 16.89
C VAL A 329 6.00 7.36 16.23
N TYR A 330 4.84 6.73 16.01
CA TYR A 330 3.64 7.38 15.54
C TYR A 330 2.45 6.97 16.40
N GLY A 331 1.43 7.83 16.45
CA GLY A 331 0.13 7.44 16.93
C GLY A 331 -0.58 6.60 15.88
N ALA A 332 -1.30 5.58 16.32
CA ALA A 332 -2.19 4.82 15.48
C ALA A 332 -3.50 4.57 16.25
N PRO A 333 -4.38 5.58 16.35
CA PRO A 333 -5.61 5.50 17.14
C PRO A 333 -6.50 4.32 16.77
N ALA A 334 -6.45 3.89 15.50
CA ALA A 334 -7.18 2.74 15.00
C ALA A 334 -6.41 1.41 15.07
N ALA A 335 -5.10 1.40 15.37
CA ALA A 335 -4.28 0.18 15.32
C ALA A 335 -4.67 -0.90 16.33
N ALA A 336 -5.35 -0.55 17.43
CA ALA A 336 -5.89 -1.56 18.35
C ALA A 336 -7.01 -2.39 17.71
N ALA A 337 -7.79 -1.78 16.82
CA ALA A 337 -8.87 -2.45 16.10
C ALA A 337 -8.39 -3.01 14.74
N MET A 338 -7.34 -2.43 14.17
CA MET A 338 -6.79 -2.84 12.87
C MET A 338 -5.84 -4.02 13.03
N HIS A 339 -6.02 -5.02 12.18
CA HIS A 339 -4.98 -5.98 11.84
C HIS A 339 -3.98 -5.28 10.91
N GLY A 340 -2.97 -4.61 11.49
CA GLY A 340 -1.89 -3.92 10.78
C GLY A 340 -1.84 -2.40 10.98
N LEU A 341 -1.11 -1.69 10.10
CA LEU A 341 -1.00 -0.22 10.10
C LEU A 341 -1.38 0.44 8.77
N PRO A 342 -2.66 0.49 8.40
CA PRO A 342 -3.04 1.12 7.14
C PRO A 342 -3.04 2.67 7.19
N GLY A 343 -2.75 3.29 8.34
CA GLY A 343 -2.57 4.73 8.41
C GLY A 343 -2.09 5.17 9.77
N SER A 344 -0.83 5.59 9.79
CA SER A 344 -0.22 6.25 10.94
C SER A 344 -0.62 7.72 10.96
N THR A 345 -0.63 8.29 12.16
CA THR A 345 -0.60 9.75 12.32
C THR A 345 0.79 10.26 11.93
N PRO A 346 0.98 11.59 11.84
CA PRO A 346 2.30 12.15 11.74
C PRO A 346 3.20 11.65 12.87
N THR A 347 4.48 11.61 12.57
CA THR A 347 5.52 11.15 13.47
C THR A 347 5.55 11.96 14.76
N LEU A 348 5.57 11.27 15.90
CA LEU A 348 5.72 11.84 17.24
C LEU A 348 7.19 11.89 17.68
N LEU A 349 7.97 10.86 17.31
CA LEU A 349 9.43 10.80 17.48
C LEU A 349 10.06 10.26 16.20
N PHE A 350 11.08 10.94 15.71
CA PHE A 350 11.90 10.52 14.58
C PHE A 350 13.36 10.55 14.99
N VAL A 351 14.03 9.40 14.96
CA VAL A 351 15.46 9.29 15.20
C VAL A 351 16.13 8.84 13.90
N PRO A 352 16.59 9.79 13.06
CA PRO A 352 17.39 9.48 11.89
C PRO A 352 18.78 8.99 12.31
N VAL A 353 19.31 8.04 11.54
CA VAL A 353 20.65 7.50 11.73
C VAL A 353 21.35 7.49 10.37
N ASP A 354 22.49 8.16 10.30
CA ASP A 354 23.30 8.20 9.08
C ASP A 354 23.91 6.81 8.80
N PRO A 355 24.01 6.38 7.54
CA PRO A 355 24.65 5.12 7.17
C PRO A 355 26.05 4.94 7.78
N GLY A 356 26.32 3.77 8.35
CA GLY A 356 27.61 3.44 8.98
C GLY A 356 27.86 4.13 10.33
N SER A 357 26.86 4.78 10.90
CA SER A 357 26.95 5.34 12.26
C SER A 357 27.09 4.25 13.32
N ALA A 358 27.56 4.66 14.50
CA ALA A 358 27.54 3.81 15.69
C ALA A 358 26.09 3.45 16.09
N ASP A 359 25.97 2.37 16.87
CA ASP A 359 24.70 2.00 17.50
C ASP A 359 24.18 3.15 18.39
N VAL A 360 22.86 3.35 18.40
CA VAL A 360 22.22 4.45 19.12
C VAL A 360 21.64 3.93 20.42
N THR A 361 22.14 4.44 21.54
CA THR A 361 21.60 4.11 22.87
C THR A 361 21.22 5.39 23.61
N GLY A 362 20.05 5.39 24.25
CA GLY A 362 19.64 6.47 25.15
C GLY A 362 18.13 6.57 25.36
N THR A 363 17.76 7.49 26.25
CA THR A 363 16.36 7.84 26.52
C THR A 363 15.94 9.00 25.64
N PHE A 364 14.85 8.84 24.91
CA PHE A 364 14.26 9.87 24.05
C PHE A 364 12.93 10.30 24.62
N SER A 365 12.60 11.59 24.51
CA SER A 365 11.31 12.13 24.94
C SER A 365 10.49 12.54 23.73
N PHE A 366 9.17 12.33 23.77
CA PHE A 366 8.24 12.78 22.75
C PHE A 366 6.87 13.17 23.29
N GLY A 367 6.22 14.15 22.67
CA GLY A 367 4.86 14.54 23.02
C GLY A 367 3.82 13.58 22.44
N ASN A 368 2.86 13.14 23.26
CA ASN A 368 1.72 12.35 22.79
C ASN A 368 0.43 13.19 22.81
N PRO A 369 -0.10 13.59 21.65
CA PRO A 369 -1.34 14.37 21.53
C PRO A 369 -2.61 13.50 21.56
N PHE A 370 -2.47 12.17 21.58
CA PHE A 370 -3.61 11.25 21.54
C PHE A 370 -4.04 10.84 22.95
N PRO A 371 -5.32 10.43 23.13
CA PRO A 371 -5.75 9.77 24.35
C PRO A 371 -4.85 8.58 24.69
N SER A 372 -4.68 8.28 25.98
CA SER A 372 -3.86 7.15 26.45
C SER A 372 -4.37 5.78 25.98
N THR A 373 -5.62 5.69 25.53
CA THR A 373 -6.21 4.50 24.91
C THR A 373 -5.75 4.26 23.48
N SER A 374 -5.15 5.24 22.82
CA SER A 374 -4.64 5.10 21.46
C SER A 374 -3.33 4.31 21.47
N THR A 375 -3.25 3.32 20.58
CA THR A 375 -2.01 2.57 20.39
C THR A 375 -0.93 3.48 19.82
N LEU A 376 0.22 3.51 20.48
CA LEU A 376 1.46 4.04 19.91
C LEU A 376 2.22 2.89 19.27
N VAL A 377 2.81 3.15 18.11
CA VAL A 377 3.51 2.12 17.35
C VAL A 377 4.87 2.63 16.94
N THR A 378 5.83 1.71 16.96
CA THR A 378 7.22 1.97 16.57
C THR A 378 7.48 1.38 15.21
N SER A 379 8.31 2.06 14.42
CA SER A 379 8.90 1.48 13.21
C SER A 379 10.41 1.67 13.24
N ARG A 380 11.13 0.57 13.04
CA ARG A 380 12.56 0.56 12.77
C ARG A 380 12.74 0.21 11.30
N VAL A 381 13.47 1.04 10.56
CA VAL A 381 13.72 0.82 9.13
C VAL A 381 15.19 1.05 8.83
N THR A 382 15.80 0.11 8.10
CA THR A 382 17.05 0.34 7.37
C THR A 382 16.74 0.12 5.89
N ALA A 383 17.00 1.15 5.10
CA ALA A 383 16.80 1.12 3.66
C ALA A 383 18.13 0.97 2.93
N PHE A 384 18.06 0.23 1.83
CA PHE A 384 19.17 -0.05 0.94
C PHE A 384 18.82 0.47 -0.45
N ALA A 385 19.80 1.07 -1.12
CA ALA A 385 19.69 1.49 -2.51
C ALA A 385 20.48 0.54 -3.41
N VAL A 386 19.80 -0.02 -4.41
CA VAL A 386 20.41 -0.91 -5.42
C VAL A 386 20.29 -0.24 -6.80
N PRO A 387 21.40 0.03 -7.50
CA PRO A 387 21.36 0.70 -8.79
C PRO A 387 20.93 -0.25 -9.91
N PHE A 388 19.98 0.18 -10.74
CA PHE A 388 19.60 -0.53 -11.97
C PHE A 388 19.48 0.43 -13.15
N THR A 389 19.96 0.01 -14.31
CA THR A 389 19.90 0.80 -15.55
C THR A 389 18.99 0.12 -16.57
N ALA A 390 17.95 0.83 -17.01
CA ALA A 390 17.04 0.37 -18.05
C ALA A 390 17.76 0.28 -19.40
N PRO A 391 17.36 -0.66 -20.29
CA PRO A 391 17.84 -0.67 -21.66
C PRO A 391 17.67 0.69 -22.34
N GLY A 392 18.77 1.24 -22.86
CA GLY A 392 18.80 2.54 -23.54
C GLY A 392 18.80 3.77 -22.60
N ALA A 393 18.75 3.60 -21.28
CA ALA A 393 18.91 4.70 -20.33
C ALA A 393 20.40 4.95 -20.02
N SER A 394 20.74 6.20 -19.71
CA SER A 394 22.08 6.60 -19.27
C SER A 394 22.15 6.84 -17.75
N SER A 395 21.01 7.13 -17.11
CA SER A 395 20.94 7.36 -15.67
C SER A 395 20.30 6.16 -14.96
N PRO A 396 20.98 5.55 -13.98
CA PRO A 396 20.42 4.45 -13.20
C PRO A 396 19.32 4.95 -12.26
N LEU A 397 18.33 4.09 -11.99
CA LEU A 397 17.43 4.26 -10.85
C LEU A 397 18.05 3.60 -9.62
N LYS A 398 17.68 4.06 -8.43
CA LYS A 398 18.07 3.43 -7.16
C LYS A 398 16.84 2.74 -6.57
N HIS A 399 16.73 1.43 -6.77
CA HIS A 399 15.65 0.65 -6.17
C HIS A 399 15.83 0.64 -4.65
N SER A 400 14.75 0.88 -3.92
CA SER A 400 14.78 1.00 -2.46
C SER A 400 14.28 -0.29 -1.81
N SER A 401 15.22 -1.12 -1.35
CA SER A 401 14.90 -2.33 -0.56
C SER A 401 14.93 -2.05 0.93
N LEU A 402 14.10 -2.73 1.70
CA LEU A 402 13.88 -2.42 3.12
C LEU A 402 14.12 -3.65 4.01
N LEU A 403 14.76 -3.40 5.15
CA LEU A 403 14.71 -4.25 6.34
C LEU A 403 13.99 -3.44 7.42
N ALA A 404 12.80 -3.88 7.82
CA ALA A 404 11.95 -3.11 8.70
C ALA A 404 11.26 -3.96 9.77
N SER A 405 10.98 -3.32 10.89
CA SER A 405 10.21 -3.86 12.00
C SER A 405 9.15 -2.84 12.42
N ILE A 406 7.97 -3.33 12.73
CA ILE A 406 6.83 -2.57 13.22
C ILE A 406 6.30 -3.32 14.43
N THR A 407 6.16 -2.61 15.55
CA THR A 407 5.64 -3.20 16.79
C THR A 407 4.97 -2.13 17.65
N PRO A 408 3.84 -2.44 18.34
CA PRO A 408 3.27 -1.53 19.32
C PRO A 408 4.34 -1.13 20.33
N LEU A 409 4.36 0.14 20.73
CA LEU A 409 5.40 0.69 21.61
C LEU A 409 5.50 -0.08 22.93
N ALA A 410 4.37 -0.57 23.45
CA ALA A 410 4.32 -1.39 24.67
C ALA A 410 5.04 -2.75 24.54
N PHE A 411 5.25 -3.24 23.31
CA PHE A 411 5.97 -4.48 23.00
C PHE A 411 7.33 -4.20 22.33
N HIS A 412 7.78 -2.93 22.30
CA HIS A 412 9.09 -2.61 21.75
C HIS A 412 10.20 -3.27 22.61
N PRO A 413 11.12 -4.03 22.00
CA PRO A 413 12.19 -4.68 22.77
C PRO A 413 13.17 -3.65 23.33
N SER A 414 13.79 -3.96 24.46
CA SER A 414 14.83 -3.09 25.05
C SER A 414 16.04 -2.89 24.14
N THR A 415 16.36 -3.91 23.34
CA THR A 415 17.39 -3.86 22.28
C THR A 415 16.75 -4.20 20.95
N SER A 416 16.85 -3.29 19.98
CA SER A 416 16.31 -3.47 18.64
C SER A 416 17.34 -4.18 17.76
N LEU A 417 17.06 -5.44 17.44
CA LEU A 417 17.81 -6.29 16.51
C LEU A 417 16.92 -6.66 15.32
N PRO A 418 17.50 -7.00 14.15
CA PRO A 418 16.72 -7.62 13.09
C PRO A 418 16.19 -8.98 13.57
N THR A 419 14.96 -9.32 13.22
CA THR A 419 14.32 -10.61 13.55
C THR A 419 14.20 -11.52 12.33
N ILE A 420 14.35 -10.96 11.13
CA ILE A 420 14.34 -11.68 9.85
C ILE A 420 15.41 -11.09 8.92
N SER A 421 16.06 -11.92 8.10
CA SER A 421 16.98 -11.48 7.04
C SER A 421 16.33 -11.53 5.65
N PRO A 422 16.92 -10.90 4.62
CA PRO A 422 16.46 -11.08 3.24
C PRO A 422 16.47 -12.56 2.80
N PRO A 423 15.58 -12.95 1.86
CA PRO A 423 15.74 -14.20 1.10
C PRO A 423 17.09 -14.25 0.37
N ARG A 424 17.57 -15.45 0.06
CA ARG A 424 18.91 -15.63 -0.51
C ARG A 424 18.88 -16.45 -1.78
N GLN A 425 19.95 -16.36 -2.57
CA GLN A 425 20.20 -17.20 -3.75
C GLN A 425 19.01 -17.28 -4.73
N LEU A 426 18.42 -16.12 -5.06
CA LEU A 426 17.36 -16.04 -6.07
C LEU A 426 17.86 -16.61 -7.41
N LYS A 427 17.04 -17.46 -8.02
CA LYS A 427 17.29 -18.10 -9.30
C LYS A 427 16.07 -17.98 -10.21
N VAL A 428 16.31 -17.92 -11.51
CA VAL A 428 15.29 -18.02 -12.57
C VAL A 428 15.67 -19.20 -13.46
N ASN A 429 14.74 -20.14 -13.64
CA ASN A 429 14.95 -21.38 -14.38
C ASN A 429 16.22 -22.14 -13.92
N GLY A 430 16.50 -22.12 -12.61
CA GLY A 430 17.67 -22.75 -12.01
C GLY A 430 18.97 -21.96 -12.11
N GLN A 431 19.02 -20.86 -12.88
CA GLN A 431 20.19 -20.00 -13.02
C GLN A 431 20.21 -18.91 -11.95
N ALA A 432 21.36 -18.67 -11.32
CA ALA A 432 21.51 -17.65 -10.29
C ALA A 432 21.41 -16.23 -10.87
N LEU A 433 20.67 -15.34 -10.22
CA LEU A 433 20.56 -13.92 -10.61
C LEU A 433 21.71 -13.09 -10.00
N THR A 434 22.95 -13.53 -10.21
CA THR A 434 24.14 -12.73 -9.87
C THR A 434 24.56 -11.78 -10.98
N ALA A 435 23.97 -11.95 -12.17
CA ALA A 435 24.16 -11.14 -13.37
C ALA A 435 22.84 -11.06 -14.16
N PRO A 436 22.69 -10.12 -15.12
CA PRO A 436 21.53 -10.08 -16.00
C PRO A 436 21.29 -11.41 -16.71
N LEU A 437 20.04 -11.85 -16.79
CA LEU A 437 19.64 -13.06 -17.53
C LEU A 437 18.76 -12.71 -18.73
N SER A 438 18.89 -13.44 -19.82
CA SER A 438 18.08 -13.27 -21.03
C SER A 438 17.56 -14.61 -21.55
N GLY A 439 16.46 -14.56 -22.31
CA GLY A 439 15.82 -15.77 -22.84
C GLY A 439 15.19 -16.63 -21.75
N VAL A 440 14.71 -16.01 -20.66
CA VAL A 440 14.12 -16.75 -19.53
C VAL A 440 12.69 -17.24 -19.83
N GLY A 441 12.11 -16.84 -20.97
CA GLY A 441 10.74 -17.12 -21.33
C GLY A 441 9.74 -16.18 -20.65
N GLN A 442 8.47 -16.29 -21.02
CA GLN A 442 7.40 -15.42 -20.49
C GLN A 442 6.79 -15.90 -19.17
N SER A 443 7.04 -17.16 -18.81
CA SER A 443 6.57 -17.78 -17.58
C SER A 443 7.71 -18.53 -16.86
N PRO A 444 8.81 -17.85 -16.53
CA PRO A 444 9.93 -18.47 -15.85
C PRO A 444 9.56 -18.95 -14.45
N VAL A 445 10.30 -19.93 -13.96
CA VAL A 445 10.24 -20.40 -12.57
C VAL A 445 11.25 -19.64 -11.74
N VAL A 446 10.79 -18.97 -10.69
CA VAL A 446 11.62 -18.30 -9.68
C VAL A 446 11.76 -19.21 -8.47
N THR A 447 12.99 -19.42 -8.00
CA THR A 447 13.27 -20.18 -6.77
C THR A 447 14.24 -19.40 -5.88
N TRP A 448 14.17 -19.60 -4.57
CA TRP A 448 15.05 -18.95 -3.60
C TRP A 448 15.36 -19.87 -2.41
N VAL A 449 16.35 -19.47 -1.62
CA VAL A 449 16.64 -20.04 -0.31
C VAL A 449 16.01 -19.13 0.76
N PRO A 450 15.38 -19.70 1.80
CA PRO A 450 14.83 -18.90 2.90
C PRO A 450 15.86 -17.97 3.58
N PRO A 451 15.37 -16.95 4.31
CA PRO A 451 16.18 -16.14 5.21
C PRO A 451 17.15 -16.95 6.07
N ALA A 452 18.36 -16.43 6.29
CA ALA A 452 19.33 -16.99 7.23
C ALA A 452 18.91 -16.74 8.68
N LEU A 453 18.20 -15.65 8.94
CA LEU A 453 17.64 -15.28 10.23
C LEU A 453 16.11 -15.22 10.12
N GLY A 454 15.42 -15.73 11.13
CA GLY A 454 13.96 -15.75 11.20
C GLY A 454 13.34 -16.85 10.33
N THR A 455 12.03 -17.05 10.50
CA THR A 455 11.23 -17.93 9.65
C THR A 455 10.04 -17.12 9.16
N PRO A 456 9.95 -16.83 7.84
CA PRO A 456 8.84 -16.07 7.33
C PRO A 456 7.55 -16.88 7.40
N ASP A 457 6.43 -16.19 7.62
CA ASP A 457 5.08 -16.70 7.38
C ASP A 457 4.56 -16.27 6.01
N ARG A 458 5.17 -15.27 5.37
CA ARG A 458 4.82 -14.81 4.02
C ARG A 458 6.04 -14.50 3.15
N TYR A 459 5.89 -14.76 1.85
CA TYR A 459 6.67 -14.08 0.81
C TYR A 459 5.78 -13.26 -0.12
N VAL A 460 6.33 -12.15 -0.59
CA VAL A 460 5.75 -11.34 -1.68
C VAL A 460 6.81 -11.15 -2.76
N LEU A 461 6.56 -11.70 -3.95
CA LEU A 461 7.39 -11.47 -5.13
C LEU A 461 6.77 -10.35 -5.96
N SER A 462 7.44 -9.21 -6.01
CA SER A 462 7.10 -8.09 -6.88
C SER A 462 7.90 -8.18 -8.19
N VAL A 463 7.18 -8.15 -9.31
CA VAL A 463 7.76 -8.10 -10.66
C VAL A 463 7.66 -6.67 -11.17
N LEU A 464 8.81 -6.04 -11.38
CA LEU A 464 8.93 -4.63 -11.73
C LEU A 464 9.51 -4.51 -13.14
N ARG A 465 8.77 -3.91 -14.07
CA ARG A 465 9.29 -3.60 -15.40
C ARG A 465 10.22 -2.40 -15.32
N LEU A 466 11.42 -2.55 -15.88
CA LEU A 466 12.44 -1.52 -15.96
C LEU A 466 12.30 -0.77 -17.30
N VAL A 467 11.98 0.52 -17.24
CA VAL A 467 11.67 1.35 -18.42
C VAL A 467 12.63 2.54 -18.53
N ASN A 468 12.89 2.97 -19.76
CA ASN A 468 13.60 4.21 -20.05
C ASN A 468 12.61 5.35 -20.19
N ASN A 469 12.69 6.34 -19.30
CA ASN A 469 11.89 7.55 -19.30
C ASN A 469 12.78 8.75 -19.64
N GLY A 470 12.98 9.01 -20.93
CA GLY A 470 13.75 10.18 -21.39
C GLY A 470 15.25 10.13 -21.05
N GLY A 471 15.86 8.95 -20.99
CA GLY A 471 17.26 8.72 -20.61
C GLY A 471 17.46 8.35 -19.14
N ALA A 472 16.43 8.51 -18.30
CA ALA A 472 16.43 8.06 -16.92
C ALA A 472 15.74 6.70 -16.79
N SER A 473 16.32 5.81 -15.98
CA SER A 473 15.67 4.54 -15.65
C SER A 473 14.50 4.79 -14.69
N ALA A 474 13.40 4.08 -14.87
CA ALA A 474 12.27 4.04 -13.94
C ALA A 474 11.76 2.60 -13.81
N GLU A 475 11.06 2.32 -12.72
CA GLU A 475 10.43 1.03 -12.48
C GLU A 475 8.91 1.16 -12.52
N GLN A 476 8.25 0.09 -12.95
CA GLN A 476 6.79 -0.02 -12.97
C GLN A 476 6.38 -1.39 -12.45
N LEU A 477 5.62 -1.44 -11.36
CA LEU A 477 5.04 -2.69 -10.88
C LEU A 477 4.09 -3.29 -11.93
N VAL A 478 4.33 -4.54 -12.33
CA VAL A 478 3.47 -5.27 -13.28
C VAL A 478 2.75 -6.45 -12.65
N ALA A 479 3.32 -7.04 -11.59
CA ALA A 479 2.65 -8.08 -10.83
C ALA A 479 3.21 -8.19 -9.40
N THR A 480 2.37 -8.67 -8.49
CA THR A 480 2.76 -9.18 -7.18
C THR A 480 2.25 -10.61 -7.01
N ILE A 481 3.07 -11.50 -6.47
CA ILE A 481 2.68 -12.88 -6.15
C ILE A 481 2.88 -13.07 -4.64
N ARG A 482 1.80 -13.32 -3.91
CA ARG A 482 1.80 -13.60 -2.47
C ARG A 482 1.72 -15.09 -2.23
N CYS A 483 2.55 -15.61 -1.33
CA CYS A 483 2.55 -17.01 -0.95
C CYS A 483 2.96 -17.21 0.50
N LYS A 484 2.65 -18.39 1.05
CA LYS A 484 3.09 -18.81 2.38
C LYS A 484 4.61 -18.82 2.51
N GLY A 485 5.12 -18.52 3.69
CA GLY A 485 6.55 -18.50 4.01
C GLY A 485 7.27 -19.86 3.90
N THR A 486 6.52 -20.96 3.76
CA THR A 486 7.07 -22.29 3.43
C THR A 486 7.31 -22.50 1.93
N VAL A 487 6.80 -21.61 1.06
CA VAL A 487 6.99 -21.66 -0.39
C VAL A 487 8.36 -21.09 -0.74
N THR A 488 9.12 -21.81 -1.58
CA THR A 488 10.44 -21.39 -2.07
C THR A 488 10.57 -21.44 -3.59
N ARG A 489 9.43 -21.63 -4.26
CA ARG A 489 9.29 -21.73 -5.72
C ARG A 489 7.95 -21.16 -6.16
N VAL A 490 7.97 -20.26 -7.13
CA VAL A 490 6.78 -19.87 -7.90
C VAL A 490 7.15 -19.71 -9.38
N ALA A 491 6.29 -20.16 -10.29
CA ALA A 491 6.30 -19.71 -11.67
C ALA A 491 5.66 -18.33 -11.80
N ILE A 492 6.16 -17.50 -12.71
CA ILE A 492 5.54 -16.23 -13.06
C ILE A 492 4.35 -16.51 -14.01
N PRO A 493 3.11 -16.11 -13.66
CA PRO A 493 1.94 -16.40 -14.48
C PRO A 493 2.01 -15.78 -15.88
N PRO A 494 1.30 -16.35 -16.88
CA PRO A 494 1.26 -15.81 -18.23
C PRO A 494 0.76 -14.36 -18.28
N GLY A 495 1.29 -13.59 -19.22
CA GLY A 495 0.91 -12.19 -19.43
C GLY A 495 1.56 -11.19 -18.46
N VAL A 496 2.35 -11.65 -17.48
CA VAL A 496 3.14 -10.77 -16.61
C VAL A 496 4.39 -10.27 -17.32
N LEU A 497 5.13 -11.17 -17.98
CA LEU A 497 6.32 -10.80 -18.75
C LEU A 497 6.02 -10.68 -20.24
N ALA A 498 6.30 -9.52 -20.81
CA ALA A 498 6.29 -9.25 -22.25
C ALA A 498 7.69 -9.39 -22.87
N ALA A 499 7.75 -9.93 -24.09
CA ALA A 499 8.99 -10.06 -24.86
C ALA A 499 9.62 -8.67 -25.14
N GLY A 500 10.95 -8.61 -25.16
CA GLY A 500 11.70 -7.37 -25.39
C GLY A 500 11.69 -6.37 -24.22
N SER A 501 11.03 -6.69 -23.11
CA SER A 501 11.05 -5.88 -21.88
C SER A 501 12.05 -6.44 -20.86
N SER A 502 12.53 -5.57 -19.98
CA SER A 502 13.46 -5.89 -18.89
C SER A 502 12.75 -5.78 -17.55
N TYR A 503 13.03 -6.71 -16.62
CA TYR A 503 12.34 -6.79 -15.32
C TYR A 503 13.30 -6.99 -14.16
N LEU A 504 12.95 -6.42 -13.01
CA LEU A 504 13.55 -6.70 -11.71
C LEU A 504 12.59 -7.60 -10.91
N LEU A 505 13.18 -8.46 -10.08
CA LEU A 505 12.46 -9.30 -9.12
C LEU A 505 12.81 -8.82 -7.72
N ALA A 506 11.84 -8.30 -6.98
CA ALA A 506 11.99 -7.95 -5.57
C ALA A 506 11.19 -8.97 -4.73
N LEU A 507 11.90 -9.73 -3.89
CA LEU A 507 11.32 -10.77 -3.05
C LEU A 507 11.40 -10.35 -1.59
N THR A 508 10.24 -10.09 -1.01
CA THR A 508 10.09 -9.69 0.39
C THR A 508 9.73 -10.92 1.23
N ALA A 509 10.50 -11.20 2.28
CA ALA A 509 10.13 -12.12 3.35
C ALA A 509 9.51 -11.32 4.50
N SER A 510 8.45 -11.85 5.13
CA SER A 510 7.87 -11.21 6.30
C SER A 510 7.57 -12.21 7.42
N VAL A 511 7.62 -11.70 8.65
CA VAL A 511 7.03 -12.30 9.85
C VAL A 511 5.84 -11.43 10.25
N ASN A 512 4.65 -12.00 10.25
CA ASN A 512 3.36 -11.35 10.34
C ASN A 512 2.53 -11.98 11.47
N GLY A 513 3.16 -12.25 12.61
CA GLY A 513 2.48 -12.71 13.83
C GLY A 513 1.72 -14.04 13.69
N GLY A 514 2.01 -14.86 12.67
CA GLY A 514 1.33 -16.15 12.47
C GLY A 514 -0.02 -16.07 11.74
N VAL A 515 -0.34 -14.94 11.10
CA VAL A 515 -1.51 -14.82 10.21
C VAL A 515 -1.48 -15.94 9.15
N ASP A 516 -2.61 -16.62 8.95
CA ASP A 516 -2.71 -17.64 7.90
C ASP A 516 -2.85 -16.99 6.53
N VAL A 517 -1.71 -16.76 5.88
CA VAL A 517 -1.64 -16.09 4.58
C VAL A 517 -2.22 -16.90 3.41
N ASP A 518 -2.49 -18.19 3.59
CA ASP A 518 -3.20 -18.97 2.56
C ASP A 518 -4.69 -18.59 2.51
N GLN A 519 -5.25 -18.14 3.65
CA GLN A 519 -6.64 -17.72 3.78
C GLN A 519 -6.78 -16.19 3.84
N HIS A 520 -5.86 -15.47 4.48
CA HIS A 520 -5.91 -14.02 4.71
C HIS A 520 -4.67 -13.32 4.14
N PRO A 521 -4.43 -13.37 2.81
CA PRO A 521 -3.17 -12.91 2.21
C PRO A 521 -2.89 -11.40 2.36
N PHE A 522 -3.92 -10.60 2.61
CA PHE A 522 -3.81 -9.15 2.79
C PHE A 522 -3.84 -8.71 4.26
N GLU A 523 -4.11 -9.62 5.18
CA GLU A 523 -4.08 -9.30 6.61
C GLU A 523 -2.65 -9.07 7.09
N LEU A 524 -2.49 -8.11 8.00
CA LEU A 524 -1.23 -7.80 8.65
C LEU A 524 -1.41 -7.96 10.16
N ALA A 525 -0.44 -8.53 10.86
CA ALA A 525 -0.46 -8.55 12.31
C ALA A 525 -0.02 -7.20 12.88
N ALA A 526 -0.31 -7.00 14.18
CA ALA A 526 0.15 -5.84 14.93
C ALA A 526 1.69 -5.77 15.03
N ILE A 527 2.36 -6.93 15.01
CA ILE A 527 3.82 -7.05 14.91
C ILE A 527 4.14 -7.54 13.50
N PHE A 528 4.99 -6.79 12.81
CA PHE A 528 5.35 -7.04 11.44
C PHE A 528 6.83 -6.77 11.21
N ASP A 529 7.57 -7.79 10.83
CA ASP A 529 8.97 -7.69 10.41
C ASP A 529 9.11 -8.09 8.95
N THR A 530 9.98 -7.42 8.22
CA THR A 530 10.16 -7.66 6.80
C THR A 530 11.58 -7.42 6.33
N ALA A 531 12.02 -8.20 5.35
CA ALA A 531 13.31 -8.06 4.72
C ALA A 531 13.22 -8.40 3.23
N GLU A 532 13.80 -7.56 2.38
CA GLU A 532 13.72 -7.72 0.93
C GLU A 532 15.09 -8.01 0.30
N ALA A 533 15.09 -8.95 -0.65
CA ALA A 533 16.17 -9.12 -1.62
C ALA A 533 15.68 -8.70 -3.01
N VAL A 534 16.54 -8.05 -3.78
CA VAL A 534 16.22 -7.63 -5.15
C VAL A 534 17.28 -8.12 -6.14
N ALA A 535 16.84 -8.64 -7.28
CA ALA A 535 17.72 -9.21 -8.29
C ALA A 535 17.21 -8.96 -9.72
N GLY A 536 18.11 -9.08 -10.70
CA GLY A 536 17.85 -8.83 -12.11
C GLY A 536 18.92 -7.93 -12.74
N PRO A 537 18.68 -7.38 -13.93
CA PRO A 537 17.46 -7.56 -14.73
C PRO A 537 17.33 -8.96 -15.36
N ILE A 538 16.10 -9.34 -15.69
CA ILE A 538 15.78 -10.49 -16.54
C ILE A 538 15.02 -10.06 -17.80
N THR A 539 15.25 -10.72 -18.93
CA THR A 539 14.49 -10.53 -20.18
C THR A 539 13.93 -11.87 -20.69
N PRO A 540 12.63 -11.95 -21.01
CA PRO A 540 12.01 -13.14 -21.60
C PRO A 540 12.66 -13.65 -22.87
#